data_AF-A0A3B9TPZ5-F1
#
_entry.id   AF-A0A3B9TPZ5-F1
#
_cell.length_a   1.000
_cell.length_b   1.000
_cell.length_c   1.000
_cell.angle_alpha   90.00
_cell.angle_beta   90.00
_cell.angle_gamma   90.00
#
_symmetry.space_group_name_H-M   'P 1'
#
loop_
_entity.id
_entity.type
_entity.pdbx_description
1 polymer ?
#
loop_
_entity_poly.entity_id
_entity_poly.type
_entity_poly.pdbx_seq_one_letter_code
_entity_poly.pdbx_strand_id
1 'polypeptide(L)'
;MLIKELFKKRIDRPIEGVIKADDDEHLFDEIEEYVITNEINQRLTEFLEYYNDYQGVNGAWISGFFGSGKSHLLKILSYVLENRLLLGDLPAAEIFLEKLKDDALLKGSMEKAISIPSRSILFNIDQKADVVSKKQADAVLSVFMKVFNELRGYDPKIPHIAQFEHDMDRQGCYEEFK
;
A
#
# COMPACT_ATOMS: atom_id res chain seq x y z
N MET A 1 37.73 2.83 -20.55
CA MET A 1 36.85 2.93 -19.38
C MET A 1 35.65 3.76 -19.79
N LEU A 2 34.49 3.14 -19.97
CA LEU A 2 33.28 3.86 -20.36
C LEU A 2 32.56 4.32 -19.08
N ILE A 3 32.12 5.58 -19.02
CA ILE A 3 31.42 6.14 -17.83
C ILE A 3 30.23 5.28 -17.41
N LYS A 4 29.55 4.62 -18.36
CA LYS A 4 28.45 3.68 -18.10
C LYS A 4 28.82 2.51 -17.17
N GLU A 5 30.09 2.09 -17.14
CA GLU A 5 30.59 0.97 -16.35
C GLU A 5 30.79 1.33 -14.87
N LEU A 6 30.70 2.62 -14.52
CA LEU A 6 30.77 3.10 -13.13
C LEU A 6 29.46 2.92 -12.37
N PHE A 7 28.34 2.77 -13.07
CA PHE A 7 27.02 2.76 -12.45
C PHE A 7 26.55 1.33 -12.20
N LYS A 8 25.96 1.10 -11.02
CA LYS A 8 25.36 -0.19 -10.65
C LYS A 8 24.18 -0.56 -11.56
N LYS A 9 23.46 0.44 -12.09
CA LYS A 9 22.30 0.28 -12.96
C LYS A 9 22.50 1.04 -14.28
N ARG A 10 21.77 0.64 -15.31
CA ARG A 10 21.76 1.29 -16.62
C ARG A 10 21.32 2.75 -16.52
N ILE A 11 22.09 3.66 -17.11
CA ILE A 11 21.82 5.11 -17.06
C ILE A 11 20.83 5.59 -18.12
N ASP A 12 20.56 4.76 -19.12
CA ASP A 12 19.69 5.06 -20.28
C ASP A 12 18.25 4.58 -20.09
N ARG A 13 17.91 4.10 -18.89
CA ARG A 13 16.56 3.63 -18.56
C ARG A 13 15.60 4.81 -18.33
N PRO A 14 14.31 4.68 -18.69
CA PRO A 14 13.31 5.67 -18.35
C PRO A 14 13.12 5.73 -16.83
N ILE A 15 13.00 6.93 -16.27
CA ILE A 15 12.71 7.15 -14.85
C ILE A 15 11.41 7.95 -14.77
N GLU A 16 10.39 7.38 -14.12
CA GLU A 16 9.15 8.11 -13.88
C GLU A 16 9.39 9.21 -12.84
N GLY A 17 9.09 10.46 -13.21
CA GLY A 17 9.21 11.60 -12.31
C GLY A 17 8.10 11.71 -11.26
N VAL A 18 7.01 10.94 -11.42
CA VAL A 18 5.82 11.00 -10.56
C VAL A 18 5.31 9.58 -10.32
N ILE A 19 5.08 9.25 -9.05
CA ILE A 19 4.48 7.97 -8.65
C ILE A 19 2.98 7.99 -8.94
N LYS A 20 2.52 7.05 -9.77
CA LYS A 20 1.09 6.79 -10.01
C LYS A 20 0.65 5.65 -9.09
N ALA A 21 -0.43 5.86 -8.33
CA ALA A 21 -0.88 4.89 -7.31
C ALA A 21 -1.55 3.64 -7.92
N ASP A 22 -2.02 3.75 -9.16
CA ASP A 22 -2.80 2.77 -9.92
C ASP A 22 -2.00 2.10 -11.04
N ASP A 23 -0.71 2.43 -11.18
CA ASP A 23 0.17 1.88 -12.21
C ASP A 23 1.00 0.73 -11.64
N ASP A 24 0.65 -0.48 -12.08
CA ASP A 24 1.31 -1.73 -11.69
C ASP A 24 2.32 -2.22 -12.73
N GLU A 25 2.39 -1.61 -13.93
CA GLU A 25 3.22 -2.11 -15.05
C GLU A 25 4.72 -2.04 -14.73
N HIS A 26 5.13 -1.06 -13.92
CA HIS A 26 6.52 -0.82 -13.54
C HIS A 26 6.83 -1.19 -12.09
N LEU A 27 5.94 -1.94 -11.43
CA LEU A 27 6.03 -2.17 -9.99
C LEU A 27 7.29 -2.95 -9.58
N PHE A 28 7.73 -3.90 -10.40
CA PHE A 28 8.98 -4.62 -10.16
C PHE A 28 10.16 -3.67 -10.11
N ASP A 29 10.30 -2.80 -11.11
CA ASP A 29 11.39 -1.84 -11.21
C ASP A 29 11.32 -0.82 -10.06
N GLU A 30 10.12 -0.35 -9.69
CA GLU A 30 9.92 0.55 -8.56
C GLU A 30 10.44 -0.06 -7.24
N ILE A 31 10.07 -1.31 -6.94
CA ILE A 31 10.53 -1.99 -5.73
C ILE A 31 12.03 -2.26 -5.84
N GLU A 32 12.53 -2.78 -6.95
CA GLU A 32 13.96 -3.10 -7.15
C GLU A 32 14.85 -1.85 -7.06
N GLU A 33 14.35 -0.68 -7.49
CA GLU A 33 15.03 0.61 -7.41
C GLU A 33 14.88 1.34 -6.08
N TYR A 34 13.89 0.98 -5.27
CA TYR A 34 13.66 1.64 -3.99
C TYR A 34 14.89 1.55 -3.07
N VAL A 35 15.32 2.69 -2.53
CA VAL A 35 16.45 2.77 -1.59
C VAL A 35 15.91 3.08 -0.20
N ILE A 36 16.18 2.19 0.72
CA ILE A 36 15.86 2.37 2.14
C ILE A 36 16.98 3.20 2.76
N THR A 37 16.70 4.47 3.04
CA THR A 37 17.62 5.35 3.76
C THR A 37 17.62 5.00 5.25
N ASN A 38 18.63 5.47 5.99
CA ASN A 38 18.69 5.29 7.44
C ASN A 38 17.46 5.86 8.15
N GLU A 39 16.91 6.98 7.67
CA GLU A 39 15.72 7.60 8.23
C GLU A 39 14.47 6.73 7.99
N ILE A 40 14.31 6.19 6.77
CA ILE A 40 13.22 5.26 6.46
C ILE A 40 13.35 4.00 7.32
N ASN A 41 14.56 3.44 7.44
CA ASN A 41 14.82 2.27 8.28
C ASN A 41 14.32 2.51 9.73
N GLN A 42 14.74 3.60 10.38
CA GLN A 42 14.32 3.92 11.75
C GLN A 42 12.80 4.05 11.89
N ARG A 43 12.14 4.72 10.93
CA ARG A 43 10.67 4.89 10.95
C ARG A 43 9.92 3.61 10.64
N LEU A 44 10.47 2.73 9.80
CA LEU A 44 9.91 1.42 9.56
C LEU A 44 9.98 0.54 10.80
N THR A 45 11.08 0.59 11.56
CA THR A 45 11.18 -0.13 12.84
C THR A 45 10.06 0.29 13.78
N GLU A 46 9.88 1.60 14.01
CA GLU A 46 8.80 2.13 14.85
C GLU A 46 7.41 1.71 14.34
N PHE A 47 7.16 1.84 13.03
CA PHE A 47 5.90 1.40 12.43
C PHE A 47 5.63 -0.10 12.65
N LEU A 48 6.64 -0.95 12.44
CA LEU A 48 6.51 -2.41 12.54
C LEU A 48 6.35 -2.88 13.98
N GLU A 49 6.84 -2.15 14.97
CA GLU A 49 6.54 -2.43 16.38
C GLU A 49 5.03 -2.35 16.64
N TYR A 50 4.38 -1.25 16.23
CA TYR A 50 2.93 -1.10 16.37
C TYR A 50 2.11 -2.02 15.45
N TYR A 51 2.60 -2.30 14.24
CA TYR A 51 1.91 -3.18 13.31
C TYR A 51 1.90 -4.64 13.78
N ASN A 52 3.03 -5.12 14.32
CA ASN A 52 3.18 -6.50 14.76
C ASN A 52 2.66 -6.78 16.17
N ASP A 53 2.44 -5.75 16.97
CA ASP A 53 1.89 -5.83 18.32
C ASP A 53 0.80 -4.78 18.48
N TYR A 54 -0.44 -5.18 18.20
CA TYR A 54 -1.58 -4.28 18.23
C TYR A 54 -1.90 -3.82 19.66
N GLN A 55 -1.64 -2.54 19.93
CA GLN A 55 -1.89 -1.89 21.23
C GLN A 55 -3.03 -0.85 21.16
N GLY A 56 -4.02 -1.06 20.27
CA GLY A 56 -5.14 -0.12 20.10
C GLY A 56 -4.87 1.04 19.15
N VAL A 57 -3.74 1.03 18.45
CA VAL A 57 -3.39 2.04 17.43
C VAL A 57 -3.94 1.59 16.07
N ASN A 58 -4.75 2.44 15.44
CA ASN A 58 -5.50 2.09 14.23
C ASN A 58 -5.02 2.85 12.97
N GLY A 59 -3.88 3.52 13.01
CA GLY A 59 -3.38 4.27 11.86
C GLY A 59 -1.99 4.87 12.06
N ALA A 60 -1.36 5.23 10.93
CA ALA A 60 -0.07 5.91 10.88
C ALA A 60 -0.17 7.15 10.00
N TRP A 61 0.64 8.18 10.31
CA TRP A 61 0.69 9.42 9.54
C TRP A 61 2.09 9.61 8.93
N ILE A 62 2.18 9.62 7.60
CA ILE A 62 3.44 9.84 6.88
C ILE A 62 3.54 11.31 6.48
N SER A 63 4.45 12.05 7.12
CA SER A 63 4.69 13.48 6.86
C SER A 63 6.10 13.74 6.32
N GLY A 64 6.32 14.90 5.72
CA GLY A 64 7.60 15.26 5.09
C GLY A 64 7.45 16.23 3.90
N PHE A 65 8.56 16.83 3.48
CA PHE A 65 8.59 17.85 2.42
C PHE A 65 8.21 17.33 1.03
N PHE A 66 7.86 18.23 0.11
CA PHE A 66 7.63 17.84 -1.29
C PHE A 66 8.87 17.18 -1.88
N GLY A 67 8.69 16.08 -2.63
CA GLY A 67 9.80 15.31 -3.19
C GLY A 67 10.50 14.35 -2.21
N SER A 68 10.09 14.27 -0.94
CA SER A 68 10.72 13.37 0.04
C SER A 68 10.36 11.88 -0.08
N GLY A 69 9.60 11.49 -1.11
CA GLY A 69 9.25 10.08 -1.36
C GLY A 69 8.10 9.51 -0.52
N LYS A 70 7.28 10.32 0.18
CA LYS A 70 6.17 9.83 1.02
C LYS A 70 5.20 8.90 0.30
N SER A 71 4.67 9.33 -0.84
CA SER A 71 3.72 8.53 -1.63
C SER A 71 4.39 7.28 -2.20
N HIS A 72 5.68 7.35 -2.52
CA HIS A 72 6.46 6.20 -2.94
C HIS A 72 6.58 5.18 -1.81
N LEU A 73 6.96 5.62 -0.59
CA LEU A 73 7.00 4.74 0.59
C LEU A 73 5.64 4.07 0.84
N LEU A 74 4.55 4.83 0.79
CA LEU A 74 3.20 4.29 0.97
C LEU A 74 2.86 3.24 -0.10
N LYS A 75 3.18 3.52 -1.36
CA LYS A 75 2.98 2.59 -2.49
C LYS A 75 3.83 1.32 -2.32
N ILE A 76 5.11 1.44 -1.95
CA ILE A 76 5.96 0.26 -1.72
C ILE A 76 5.43 -0.60 -0.57
N LEU A 77 5.07 0.04 0.56
CA LEU A 77 4.56 -0.68 1.73
C LEU A 77 3.27 -1.43 1.45
N SER A 78 2.38 -0.87 0.63
CA SER A 78 1.10 -1.52 0.34
C SER A 78 1.28 -2.83 -0.39
N TYR A 79 2.21 -2.91 -1.35
CA TYR A 79 2.48 -4.15 -2.08
C TYR A 79 3.30 -5.14 -1.26
N VAL A 80 4.25 -4.65 -0.45
CA VAL A 80 5.09 -5.50 0.39
C VAL A 80 4.28 -6.15 1.51
N LEU A 81 3.44 -5.38 2.21
CA LEU A 81 2.61 -5.90 3.31
C LEU A 81 1.50 -6.83 2.82
N GLU A 82 0.92 -6.58 1.65
CA GLU A 82 -0.01 -7.50 0.99
C GLU A 82 0.71 -8.73 0.39
N ASN A 83 2.03 -8.67 0.31
CA ASN A 83 2.88 -9.66 -0.35
C ASN A 83 2.43 -9.96 -1.79
N ARG A 84 2.12 -8.92 -2.54
CA ARG A 84 1.58 -9.05 -3.90
C ARG A 84 2.59 -9.75 -4.82
N LEU A 85 2.10 -10.63 -5.69
CA LEU A 85 2.92 -11.26 -6.72
C LEU A 85 3.24 -10.28 -7.85
N LEU A 86 4.51 -10.22 -8.22
CA LEU A 86 5.10 -9.44 -9.30
C LEU A 86 5.55 -10.38 -10.40
N LEU A 87 5.51 -9.94 -11.66
CA LEU A 87 5.95 -10.73 -12.82
C LEU A 87 5.32 -12.15 -12.89
N GLY A 88 4.14 -12.33 -12.30
CA GLY A 88 3.39 -13.60 -12.26
C GLY A 88 3.54 -14.38 -10.95
N ASP A 89 4.76 -14.56 -10.45
CA ASP A 89 5.05 -15.51 -9.35
C ASP A 89 6.05 -15.00 -8.30
N LEU A 90 6.68 -13.83 -8.49
CA LEU A 90 7.69 -13.31 -7.58
C LEU A 90 7.05 -12.45 -6.48
N PRO A 91 7.10 -12.84 -5.19
CA PRO A 91 6.49 -12.04 -4.13
C PRO A 91 7.22 -10.72 -3.91
N ALA A 92 6.49 -9.61 -3.80
CA ALA A 92 7.05 -8.28 -3.55
C ALA A 92 7.92 -8.23 -2.28
N ALA A 93 7.54 -9.01 -1.26
CA ALA A 93 8.31 -9.17 -0.03
C ALA A 93 9.73 -9.67 -0.29
N GLU A 94 9.93 -10.62 -1.20
CA GLU A 94 11.23 -11.24 -1.46
C GLU A 94 12.25 -10.19 -1.91
N ILE A 95 11.87 -9.33 -2.85
CA ILE A 95 12.72 -8.25 -3.36
C ILE A 95 12.99 -7.21 -2.27
N PHE A 96 11.98 -6.88 -1.46
CA PHE A 96 12.11 -5.86 -0.43
C PHE A 96 12.99 -6.33 0.75
N LEU A 97 12.86 -7.59 1.16
CA LEU A 97 13.64 -8.18 2.26
C LEU A 97 15.14 -8.25 1.95
N GLU A 98 15.53 -8.42 0.68
CA GLU A 98 16.94 -8.34 0.26
C GLU A 98 17.57 -6.96 0.53
N LYS A 99 16.76 -5.90 0.59
CA LYS A 99 17.22 -4.55 0.92
C LYS A 99 17.44 -4.35 2.42
N LEU A 100 16.90 -5.25 3.25
CA LEU A 100 17.01 -5.22 4.71
C LEU A 100 18.07 -6.19 5.24
N LYS A 101 18.85 -6.84 4.36
CA LYS A 101 19.82 -7.87 4.74
C LYS A 101 20.89 -7.43 5.75
N ASP A 102 21.22 -6.15 5.77
CA ASP A 102 22.23 -5.58 6.67
C ASP A 102 21.64 -5.24 8.06
N ASP A 103 20.32 -5.39 8.24
CA ASP A 103 19.59 -5.15 9.49
C ASP A 103 18.67 -6.34 9.80
N ALA A 104 19.23 -7.36 10.47
CA ALA A 104 18.52 -8.60 10.77
C ALA A 104 17.27 -8.41 11.65
N LEU A 105 17.28 -7.40 12.53
CA LEU A 105 16.14 -7.12 13.40
C LEU A 105 14.98 -6.53 12.60
N LEU A 106 15.26 -5.52 11.78
CA LEU A 106 14.24 -4.93 10.92
C LEU A 106 13.70 -5.94 9.91
N LYS A 107 14.59 -6.77 9.33
CA LYS A 107 14.19 -7.86 8.43
C LYS A 107 13.21 -8.82 9.12
N GLY A 108 13.52 -9.30 10.32
CA GLY A 108 12.65 -10.21 11.06
C GLY A 108 11.29 -9.59 11.44
N SER A 109 11.28 -8.31 11.84
CA SER A 109 10.04 -7.56 12.09
C SER A 109 9.18 -7.41 10.82
N MET A 110 9.82 -7.20 9.67
CA MET A 110 9.13 -7.11 8.38
C MET A 110 8.57 -8.47 7.95
N GLU A 111 9.33 -9.56 8.09
CA GLU A 111 8.86 -10.94 7.83
C GLU A 111 7.64 -11.28 8.69
N LYS A 112 7.66 -10.91 9.98
CA LYS A 112 6.50 -11.08 10.86
C LYS A 112 5.28 -10.31 10.35
N ALA A 113 5.45 -9.06 9.93
CA ALA A 113 4.36 -8.24 9.40
C ALA A 113 3.77 -8.85 8.11
N ILE A 114 4.63 -9.31 7.19
CA ILE A 114 4.23 -9.95 5.93
C ILE A 114 3.48 -11.27 6.16
N SER A 115 3.76 -11.97 7.27
CA SER A 115 3.05 -13.21 7.60
C SER A 115 1.57 -13.00 7.98
N ILE A 116 1.17 -11.76 8.27
CA ILE A 116 -0.21 -11.38 8.58
C ILE A 116 -0.95 -11.19 7.25
N PRO A 117 -1.95 -12.02 6.92
CA PRO A 117 -2.71 -11.85 5.68
C PRO A 117 -3.35 -10.47 5.65
N SER A 118 -3.03 -9.68 4.63
CA SER A 118 -3.51 -8.32 4.49
C SER A 118 -3.96 -8.04 3.07
N ARG A 119 -4.81 -7.02 2.91
CA ARG A 119 -5.23 -6.48 1.62
C ARG A 119 -5.08 -4.98 1.68
N SER A 120 -4.29 -4.43 0.77
CA SER A 120 -4.05 -3.00 0.70
C SER A 120 -5.05 -2.33 -0.23
N ILE A 121 -5.47 -1.12 0.12
CA ILE A 121 -6.29 -0.28 -0.75
C ILE A 121 -5.65 1.10 -0.84
N LEU A 122 -5.20 1.47 -2.03
CA LEU A 122 -4.63 2.78 -2.31
C LEU A 122 -5.67 3.67 -2.97
N PHE A 123 -5.90 4.84 -2.40
CA PHE A 123 -6.82 5.81 -2.97
C PHE A 123 -6.47 7.23 -2.57
N ASN A 124 -6.85 8.18 -3.40
CA ASN A 124 -6.83 9.60 -3.08
C ASN A 124 -8.21 10.00 -2.53
N ILE A 125 -8.23 10.61 -1.34
CA ILE A 125 -9.48 11.03 -0.68
C ILE A 125 -10.23 12.03 -1.54
N ASP A 126 -9.56 13.04 -2.10
CA ASP A 126 -10.18 14.10 -2.89
C ASP A 126 -10.80 13.57 -4.19
N GLN A 127 -10.22 12.51 -4.78
CA GLN A 127 -10.75 11.89 -6.00
C GLN A 127 -12.00 11.03 -5.73
N LYS A 128 -12.12 10.46 -4.52
CA LYS A 128 -13.24 9.58 -4.15
C LYS A 128 -14.35 10.31 -3.39
N ALA A 129 -14.08 11.51 -2.87
CA ALA A 129 -15.04 12.33 -2.16
C ALA A 129 -16.16 12.82 -3.09
N ASP A 130 -17.40 12.60 -2.66
CA ASP A 130 -18.55 13.20 -3.32
C ASP A 130 -18.67 14.67 -2.90
N VAL A 131 -18.97 15.56 -3.86
CA VAL A 131 -18.98 17.04 -3.73
C VAL A 131 -19.96 17.56 -2.64
N VAL A 132 -20.72 16.69 -1.98
CA VAL A 132 -21.97 17.04 -1.28
C VAL A 132 -21.87 17.04 0.26
N SER A 133 -20.81 16.53 0.89
CA SER A 133 -20.76 16.51 2.36
C SER A 133 -20.33 17.86 2.97
N LYS A 134 -21.25 18.54 3.66
CA LYS A 134 -21.05 19.84 4.32
C LYS A 134 -20.23 19.77 5.63
N LYS A 135 -19.81 18.57 6.08
CA LYS A 135 -18.95 18.36 7.26
C LYS A 135 -17.76 17.47 6.90
N GLN A 136 -16.54 17.98 7.12
CA GLN A 136 -15.29 17.31 6.71
C GLN A 136 -15.09 15.92 7.34
N ALA A 137 -15.48 15.72 8.60
CA ALA A 137 -15.31 14.44 9.29
C ALA A 137 -16.16 13.31 8.67
N ASP A 138 -17.41 13.62 8.32
CA ASP A 138 -18.32 12.66 7.66
C ASP A 138 -17.85 12.36 6.22
N ALA A 139 -17.15 13.30 5.58
CA ALA A 139 -16.59 13.14 4.24
C ALA A 139 -15.49 12.08 4.20
N VAL A 140 -14.56 12.09 5.16
CA VAL A 140 -13.48 11.09 5.20
C VAL A 140 -14.03 9.69 5.46
N LEU A 141 -14.91 9.53 6.46
CA LEU A 141 -15.51 8.22 6.78
C LEU A 141 -16.31 7.66 5.60
N SER A 142 -17.07 8.52 4.90
CA SER A 142 -17.84 8.07 3.73
C SER A 142 -16.95 7.61 2.58
N VAL A 143 -15.80 8.26 2.34
CA VAL A 143 -14.81 7.77 1.38
C VAL A 143 -14.24 6.41 1.79
N PHE A 144 -13.88 6.22 3.07
CA PHE A 144 -13.40 4.92 3.55
C PHE A 144 -14.44 3.80 3.32
N MET A 145 -15.70 4.04 3.71
CA MET A 145 -16.78 3.06 3.50
C MET A 145 -17.01 2.76 2.02
N LYS A 146 -16.99 3.79 1.17
CA LYS A 146 -17.14 3.67 -0.29
C LYS A 146 -16.08 2.76 -0.89
N VAL A 147 -14.81 3.05 -0.59
CA VAL A 147 -13.66 2.28 -1.11
C VAL A 147 -13.63 0.86 -0.54
N PHE A 148 -14.01 0.68 0.73
CA PHE A 148 -14.12 -0.64 1.34
C PHE A 148 -15.22 -1.49 0.69
N ASN A 149 -16.40 -0.92 0.47
CA ASN A 149 -17.51 -1.61 -0.19
C ASN A 149 -17.17 -1.95 -1.66
N GLU A 150 -16.51 -1.03 -2.38
CA GLU A 150 -16.02 -1.27 -3.74
C GLU A 150 -15.07 -2.47 -3.78
N LEU A 151 -14.14 -2.58 -2.82
CA LEU A 151 -13.24 -3.74 -2.71
C LEU A 151 -14.03 -5.04 -2.44
N ARG A 152 -15.08 -4.98 -1.62
CA ARG A 152 -15.94 -6.13 -1.32
C ARG A 152 -16.85 -6.53 -2.49
N GLY A 153 -16.95 -5.70 -3.53
CA GLY A 153 -17.86 -5.90 -4.66
C GLY A 153 -19.29 -5.46 -4.38
N TYR A 154 -19.52 -4.66 -3.34
CA TYR A 154 -20.82 -4.13 -2.94
C TYR A 154 -21.03 -2.71 -3.50
N ASP A 155 -22.25 -2.16 -3.41
CA ASP A 155 -22.60 -0.82 -3.86
C ASP A 155 -21.79 0.24 -3.09
N PRO A 156 -20.93 1.02 -3.78
CA PRO A 156 -20.04 1.96 -3.10
C PRO A 156 -20.74 3.28 -2.74
N LYS A 157 -21.92 3.56 -3.28
CA LYS A 157 -22.60 4.87 -3.18
C LYS A 157 -23.65 4.91 -2.08
N ILE A 158 -24.34 3.79 -1.87
CA ILE A 158 -25.53 3.70 -1.02
C ILE A 158 -25.24 2.73 0.14
N PRO A 159 -24.89 3.24 1.34
CA PRO A 159 -24.43 2.40 2.44
C PRO A 159 -25.43 1.32 2.90
N HIS A 160 -26.73 1.59 2.81
CA HIS A 160 -27.75 0.61 3.20
C HIS A 160 -27.91 -0.53 2.18
N ILE A 161 -27.61 -0.28 0.90
CA ILE A 161 -27.57 -1.34 -0.12
C ILE A 161 -26.34 -2.21 0.13
N ALA A 162 -25.17 -1.62 0.35
CA ALA A 162 -23.97 -2.37 0.68
C ALA A 162 -24.12 -3.23 1.95
N GLN A 163 -24.81 -2.71 2.97
CA GLN A 163 -25.13 -3.48 4.17
C GLN A 163 -26.03 -4.67 3.84
N PHE A 164 -27.04 -4.48 2.99
CA PHE A 164 -27.93 -5.55 2.56
C PHE A 164 -27.18 -6.62 1.76
N GLU A 165 -26.32 -6.22 0.82
CA GLU A 165 -25.45 -7.15 0.06
C GLU A 165 -24.50 -7.91 0.99
N HIS A 166 -23.90 -7.24 1.98
CA HIS A 166 -23.10 -7.89 3.01
C HIS A 166 -23.91 -8.92 3.82
N ASP A 167 -25.13 -8.60 4.20
CA ASP A 167 -25.99 -9.50 4.95
C ASP A 167 -26.44 -10.71 4.10
N MET A 168 -26.65 -10.53 2.80
CA MET A 168 -26.92 -11.61 1.85
C MET A 168 -25.68 -12.49 1.63
N ASP A 169 -24.49 -11.89 1.53
CA ASP A 169 -23.22 -12.61 1.35
C ASP A 169 -22.93 -13.47 2.60
N ARG A 170 -23.19 -12.91 3.78
CA ARG A 170 -23.13 -13.64 5.06
C ARG A 170 -24.14 -14.79 5.14
N GLN A 171 -25.28 -14.68 4.46
CA GLN A 171 -26.30 -15.75 4.36
C GLN A 171 -26.02 -16.74 3.22
N GLY A 172 -25.01 -16.50 2.38
CA GLY A 172 -24.63 -17.36 1.27
C GLY A 172 -25.55 -17.28 0.06
N CYS A 173 -26.45 -16.28 -0.03
CA CYS A 173 -27.39 -16.13 -1.14
C CYS A 173 -27.01 -15.01 -2.12
N TYR A 174 -25.98 -14.21 -1.83
CA TYR A 174 -25.64 -13.02 -2.64
C TYR A 174 -25.34 -13.32 -4.11
N GLU A 175 -24.58 -14.38 -4.41
CA GLU A 175 -24.19 -14.72 -5.79
C GLU A 175 -25.38 -15.08 -6.69
N GLU A 176 -26.55 -15.41 -6.14
CA GLU A 176 -27.78 -15.65 -6.93
C GLU A 176 -28.43 -14.34 -7.44
N PHE A 177 -28.09 -13.19 -6.83
CA PHE A 177 -28.71 -11.88 -7.08
C PHE A 177 -27.77 -10.88 -7.76
N LYS A 178 -26.57 -11.33 -8.14
CA LYS A 178 -25.52 -10.51 -8.72
C LYS A 178 -25.67 -10.30 -10.22
#